data_AF-A0A3Q7G9P3-F1
#
_entry.id   AF-A0A3Q7G9P3-F1
#
_cell.length_a   1.000
_cell.length_b   1.000
_cell.length_c   1.000
_cell.angle_alpha   90.00
_cell.angle_beta   90.00
_cell.angle_gamma   90.00
#
_symmetry.space_group_name_H-M   'P 1'
#
loop_
_entity.id
_entity.type
_entity.pdbx_description
1 polymer ?
#
loop_
_entity_poly.entity_id
_entity_poly.type
_entity_poly.pdbx_seq_one_letter_code
_entity_poly.pdbx_strand_id
1 'polypeptide(L)'
;MDFKFLSFLIFHYFLINSSTIYASLPFPNDSLPTKSGYLRVNDTTSSAIFYTFYEAQNLTTPLSQTPLLIWLQGGPGCSSMLGNFYELCPWRVSSSHRQKIEHVAHNPNNGSWNRIFGLLFLDNPIGVGFSIAATPEEIPRNQKGVAKHLYIAIKKFIELNESFKDRPIYIAGESYAGKYVPAIGYQVLKKNW
;
A
#
# COMPACT_ATOMS: atom_id res chain seq x y z
N MET A 1 42.94 20.66 -63.50
CA MET A 1 42.39 21.96 -63.08
C MET A 1 41.01 21.64 -62.55
N ASP A 2 40.92 21.34 -61.25
CA ASP A 2 39.72 20.74 -60.65
C ASP A 2 39.19 21.64 -59.54
N PHE A 3 37.95 22.09 -59.73
CA PHE A 3 37.17 22.81 -58.74
C PHE A 3 36.64 21.83 -57.70
N LYS A 4 36.84 22.13 -56.41
CA LYS A 4 36.12 21.47 -55.31
C LYS A 4 35.18 22.47 -54.65
N PHE A 5 33.89 22.19 -54.78
CA PHE A 5 32.81 22.90 -54.10
C PHE A 5 32.82 22.58 -52.61
N LEU A 6 32.64 23.62 -51.78
CA LEU A 6 32.47 23.53 -50.33
C LEU A 6 30.98 23.34 -50.03
N SER A 7 30.61 22.32 -49.26
CA SER A 7 29.27 22.16 -48.68
C SER A 7 29.38 22.13 -47.16
N PHE A 8 28.73 23.08 -46.50
CA PHE A 8 28.59 23.12 -45.04
C PHE A 8 27.31 22.38 -44.65
N LEU A 9 27.44 21.21 -44.01
CA LEU A 9 26.35 20.55 -43.30
C LEU A 9 26.37 21.02 -41.84
N ILE A 10 25.42 21.88 -41.48
CA ILE A 10 25.16 22.24 -40.09
C ILE A 10 24.34 21.11 -39.44
N PHE A 11 24.99 20.23 -38.68
CA PHE A 11 24.30 19.33 -37.77
C PHE A 11 23.80 20.13 -36.56
N HIS A 12 22.49 20.34 -36.48
CA HIS A 12 21.87 20.80 -35.23
C HIS A 12 21.90 19.65 -34.23
N TYR A 13 22.83 19.70 -33.28
CA TYR A 13 22.76 18.86 -32.08
C TYR A 13 21.57 19.35 -31.24
N PHE A 14 20.47 18.60 -31.27
CA PHE A 14 19.44 18.73 -30.24
C PHE A 14 20.02 18.19 -28.92
N LEU A 15 20.44 19.10 -28.05
CA LEU A 15 20.65 18.79 -26.64
C LEU A 15 19.29 18.46 -26.02
N ILE A 16 19.01 17.18 -25.81
CA ILE A 16 17.91 16.76 -24.95
C ILE A 16 18.35 17.05 -23.51
N ASN A 17 18.01 18.24 -23.01
CA ASN A 17 18.04 18.50 -21.58
C ASN A 17 16.96 17.63 -20.93
N SER A 18 17.38 16.51 -20.32
CA SER A 18 16.52 15.74 -19.44
C SER A 18 16.37 16.50 -18.12
N SER A 19 15.53 17.55 -18.11
CA SER A 19 15.00 18.04 -16.85
C SER A 19 14.07 16.95 -16.30
N THR A 20 14.56 16.18 -15.34
CA THR A 20 13.70 15.38 -14.47
C THR A 20 12.76 16.34 -13.76
N ILE A 21 11.55 16.50 -14.30
CA ILE A 21 10.45 17.15 -13.61
C ILE A 21 10.08 16.19 -12.48
N TYR A 22 10.63 16.41 -11.29
CA TYR A 22 9.98 15.94 -10.07
C TYR A 22 8.69 16.74 -9.99
N ALA A 23 7.61 16.20 -10.58
CA ALA A 23 6.29 16.72 -10.30
C ALA A 23 6.12 16.62 -8.78
N SER A 24 6.10 17.77 -8.10
CA SER A 24 5.76 17.82 -6.69
C SER A 24 4.42 17.12 -6.56
N LEU A 25 4.39 16.00 -5.85
CA LEU A 25 3.15 15.29 -5.58
C LEU A 25 2.15 16.31 -5.00
N PRO A 26 0.87 16.30 -5.39
CA PRO A 26 -0.14 17.22 -4.86
C PRO A 26 -0.49 16.95 -3.38
N PHE A 27 0.36 16.20 -2.67
CA PHE A 27 0.16 15.66 -1.35
C PHE A 27 1.23 16.22 -0.41
N PRO A 28 0.86 16.68 0.81
CA PRO A 28 1.84 16.96 1.85
C PRO A 28 2.72 15.72 2.08
N ASN A 29 4.04 15.90 2.27
CA ASN A 29 4.94 14.78 2.55
C ASN A 29 4.44 13.92 3.74
N ASP A 30 3.84 14.56 4.75
CA ASP A 30 3.32 13.93 5.95
C ASP A 30 2.05 13.08 5.71
N SER A 31 1.47 13.15 4.50
CA SER A 31 0.34 12.34 4.06
C SER A 31 0.73 11.07 3.32
N LEU A 32 2.00 10.96 2.93
CA LEU A 32 2.51 9.79 2.25
C LEU A 32 2.64 8.63 3.25
N PRO A 33 2.34 7.39 2.82
CA PRO A 33 2.64 6.23 3.64
C PRO A 33 4.15 6.15 3.89
N THR A 34 4.54 5.71 5.09
CA THR A 34 5.94 5.39 5.42
C THR A 34 6.51 4.38 4.42
N LYS A 35 5.69 3.43 4.00
CA LYS A 35 6.02 2.48 2.93
C LYS A 35 4.78 2.01 2.20
N SER A 36 4.90 1.76 0.91
CA SER A 36 3.90 1.03 0.13
C SER A 36 4.58 0.09 -0.83
N GLY A 37 3.84 -0.88 -1.35
CA GLY A 37 4.38 -1.81 -2.33
C GLY A 37 3.57 -3.09 -2.42
N TYR A 38 4.24 -4.15 -2.87
CA TYR A 38 3.62 -5.43 -3.20
C TYR A 38 4.24 -6.58 -2.43
N LEU A 39 3.39 -7.42 -1.83
CA LEU A 39 3.75 -8.61 -1.07
C LEU A 39 3.35 -9.83 -1.89
N ARG A 40 4.33 -10.47 -2.54
CA ARG A 40 4.10 -11.60 -3.44
C ARG A 40 3.57 -12.81 -2.67
N VAL A 41 2.38 -13.29 -3.01
CA VAL A 41 1.71 -14.40 -2.30
C VAL A 41 1.86 -15.75 -3.01
N ASN A 42 2.38 -15.73 -4.24
CA ASN A 42 2.70 -16.91 -5.02
C ASN A 42 4.14 -16.77 -5.57
N ASP A 43 5.04 -17.69 -5.23
CA ASP A 43 6.44 -17.54 -5.65
C ASP A 43 6.64 -17.81 -7.15
N THR A 44 5.73 -18.55 -7.81
CA THR A 44 5.86 -18.87 -9.24
C THR A 44 5.17 -17.87 -10.16
N THR A 45 4.23 -17.06 -9.67
CA THR A 45 3.47 -16.09 -10.49
C THR A 45 3.53 -14.66 -9.92
N SER A 46 3.15 -13.65 -10.69
CA SER A 46 3.19 -12.24 -10.25
C SER A 46 2.10 -11.87 -9.24
N SER A 47 1.31 -12.82 -8.74
CA SER A 47 0.24 -12.57 -7.77
C SER A 47 0.78 -11.98 -6.46
N ALA A 48 0.30 -10.80 -6.09
CA ALA A 48 0.79 -10.03 -4.95
C ALA A 48 -0.30 -9.18 -4.31
N ILE A 49 -0.26 -9.06 -2.99
CA ILE A 49 -1.11 -8.15 -2.22
C ILE A 49 -0.44 -6.79 -2.14
N PHE A 50 -1.13 -5.73 -2.56
CA PHE A 50 -0.70 -4.36 -2.36
C PHE A 50 -0.91 -3.94 -0.89
N TYR A 51 0.02 -3.13 -0.38
CA TYR A 51 -0.08 -2.58 0.97
C TYR A 51 0.29 -1.10 1.03
N THR A 52 -0.27 -0.42 2.02
CA THR A 52 0.23 0.85 2.55
C THR A 52 0.49 0.72 4.04
N PHE A 53 1.61 1.26 4.50
CA PHE A 53 2.04 1.23 5.89
C PHE A 53 2.33 2.64 6.38
N TYR A 54 1.80 2.98 7.56
CA TYR A 54 2.05 4.22 8.28
C TYR A 54 2.62 3.87 9.64
N GLU A 55 3.84 4.33 9.92
CA GLU A 55 4.46 4.10 11.23
C GLU A 55 3.75 4.90 12.33
N ALA A 56 3.88 4.40 13.56
CA ALA A 56 3.38 5.07 14.74
C ALA A 56 4.07 6.43 14.96
N GLN A 57 3.28 7.46 15.29
CA GLN A 57 3.78 8.83 15.49
C GLN A 57 4.10 9.14 16.97
N ASN A 58 3.15 8.92 17.88
CA ASN A 58 3.28 9.29 19.28
C ASN A 58 3.68 8.06 20.12
N LEU A 59 4.95 7.67 19.99
CA LEU A 59 5.49 6.51 20.68
C LEU A 59 5.42 6.68 22.21
N THR A 60 4.71 5.78 22.88
CA THR A 60 4.68 5.65 24.35
C THR A 60 5.56 4.49 24.84
N THR A 61 5.97 3.60 23.94
CA THR A 61 6.90 2.48 24.16
C THR A 61 8.01 2.52 23.09
N PRO A 62 9.13 1.80 23.28
CA PRO A 62 10.11 1.65 22.21
C PRO A 62 9.47 1.16 20.91
N LEU A 63 9.98 1.60 19.77
CA LEU A 63 9.40 1.26 18.46
C LEU A 63 9.29 -0.27 18.24
N SER A 64 10.27 -1.03 18.75
CA SER A 64 10.28 -2.49 18.72
C SER A 64 9.16 -3.16 19.54
N GLN A 65 8.52 -2.42 20.44
CA GLN A 65 7.40 -2.89 21.27
C GLN A 65 6.07 -2.23 20.87
N THR A 66 6.10 -1.26 19.96
CA THR A 66 4.89 -0.60 19.48
C THR A 66 4.10 -1.58 18.62
N PRO A 67 2.80 -1.82 18.84
CA PRO A 67 2.11 -2.85 18.07
C PRO A 67 1.95 -2.51 16.58
N LEU A 68 1.93 -3.54 15.75
CA LEU A 68 1.48 -3.48 14.36
C LEU A 68 -0.01 -3.81 14.32
N LEU A 69 -0.81 -2.93 13.73
CA LEU A 69 -2.23 -3.16 13.49
C LEU A 69 -2.47 -3.33 11.99
N ILE A 70 -2.99 -4.49 11.63
CA ILE A 70 -3.32 -4.88 10.27
C ILE A 70 -4.82 -4.63 10.07
N TRP A 71 -5.16 -3.77 9.13
CA TRP A 71 -6.54 -3.44 8.78
C TRP A 71 -6.96 -4.12 7.49
N LEU A 72 -8.13 -4.77 7.55
CA LEU A 72 -8.78 -5.43 6.41
C LEU A 72 -10.17 -4.82 6.18
N GLN A 73 -10.38 -4.26 4.99
CA GLN A 73 -11.73 -3.88 4.57
C GLN A 73 -12.52 -5.09 4.06
N GLY A 74 -13.84 -5.02 4.16
CA GLY A 74 -14.76 -6.12 3.85
C GLY A 74 -15.16 -6.24 2.37
N GLY A 75 -16.46 -6.08 2.10
CA GLY A 75 -17.08 -6.32 0.79
C GLY A 75 -17.91 -7.60 0.73
N PRO A 76 -17.37 -8.75 0.25
CA PRO A 76 -15.98 -9.04 -0.10
C PRO A 76 -15.50 -8.34 -1.37
N GLY A 77 -14.21 -8.05 -1.47
CA GLY A 77 -13.61 -7.45 -2.68
C GLY A 77 -13.46 -5.93 -2.63
N CYS A 78 -13.75 -5.30 -1.49
CA CYS A 78 -13.51 -3.87 -1.30
C CYS A 78 -12.06 -3.62 -0.89
N SER A 79 -11.46 -2.57 -1.46
CA SER A 79 -10.08 -2.18 -1.14
C SER A 79 -9.96 -1.64 0.28
N SER A 80 -8.88 -2.01 0.97
CA SER A 80 -8.52 -1.44 2.27
C SER A 80 -8.08 0.01 2.17
N MET A 81 -7.86 0.52 0.95
CA MET A 81 -7.64 1.95 0.71
C MET A 81 -8.87 2.79 1.03
N LEU A 82 -10.08 2.21 1.10
CA LEU A 82 -11.25 2.90 1.65
C LEU A 82 -11.01 3.24 3.13
N GLY A 83 -10.61 2.25 3.92
CA GLY A 83 -10.23 2.44 5.32
C GLY A 83 -9.04 3.35 5.49
N ASN A 84 -8.08 3.31 4.56
CA ASN A 84 -6.97 4.25 4.52
C ASN A 84 -7.51 5.67 4.34
N PHE A 85 -8.08 5.99 3.18
CA PHE A 85 -8.34 7.38 2.79
C PHE A 85 -9.56 8.03 3.45
N TYR A 86 -10.51 7.26 3.98
CA TYR A 86 -11.75 7.81 4.51
C TYR A 86 -11.94 7.57 6.01
N GLU A 87 -11.22 6.64 6.63
CA GLU A 87 -11.52 6.20 7.99
C GLU A 87 -10.35 6.45 8.97
N LEU A 88 -9.24 5.74 8.76
CA LEU A 88 -8.22 5.48 9.79
C LEU A 88 -6.87 6.17 9.55
N CYS A 89 -6.52 6.56 8.32
CA CYS A 89 -5.24 7.20 8.01
C CYS A 89 -5.08 8.58 8.67
N PRO A 90 -3.85 9.06 8.91
CA PRO A 90 -3.58 10.43 9.38
C PRO A 90 -4.16 11.53 8.49
N TRP A 91 -4.50 11.24 7.24
CA TRP A 91 -5.10 12.21 6.32
C TRP A 91 -6.32 11.62 5.64
N ARG A 92 -7.40 12.41 5.61
CA ARG A 92 -8.64 12.04 4.92
C ARG A 92 -8.75 12.74 3.59
N VAL A 93 -9.13 11.98 2.57
CA VAL A 93 -9.55 12.49 1.27
C VAL A 93 -10.96 13.03 1.41
N SER A 94 -11.14 14.32 1.16
CA SER A 94 -12.47 14.94 1.07
C SER A 94 -12.60 15.68 -0.25
N SER A 95 -13.74 15.51 -0.93
CA SER A 95 -14.06 16.32 -2.10
C SER A 95 -14.74 17.60 -1.63
N SER A 96 -14.15 18.75 -1.97
CA SER A 96 -14.85 20.03 -1.84
C SER A 96 -15.37 20.44 -3.21
N HIS A 97 -16.68 20.64 -3.33
CA HIS A 97 -17.32 21.09 -4.57
C HIS A 97 -17.19 22.62 -4.78
N ARG A 98 -16.15 23.26 -4.25
CA ARG A 98 -15.94 24.69 -4.47
C ARG A 98 -15.26 24.85 -5.84
N GLN A 99 -16.02 25.42 -6.78
CA GLN A 99 -15.56 25.95 -8.09
C GLN A 99 -15.29 24.95 -9.24
N LYS A 100 -16.15 23.96 -9.49
CA LYS A 100 -16.11 23.09 -10.71
C LYS A 100 -14.78 22.34 -10.97
N ILE A 101 -13.84 22.42 -10.05
CA ILE A 101 -12.60 21.65 -10.01
C ILE A 101 -12.71 20.77 -8.76
N GLU A 102 -12.54 19.46 -8.93
CA GLU A 102 -12.46 18.54 -7.78
C GLU A 102 -11.17 18.82 -7.01
N HIS A 103 -11.25 19.71 -6.02
CA HIS A 103 -10.18 19.86 -5.05
C HIS A 103 -10.32 18.72 -4.05
N VAL A 104 -9.37 17.78 -4.11
CA VAL A 104 -9.15 16.82 -3.04
C VAL A 104 -8.53 17.58 -1.86
N ALA A 105 -9.38 17.97 -0.91
CA ALA A 105 -8.93 18.56 0.34
C ALA A 105 -8.48 17.43 1.27
N HIS A 106 -7.25 17.55 1.76
CA HIS A 106 -6.65 16.62 2.71
C HIS A 106 -6.77 17.20 4.11
N ASN A 107 -7.63 16.61 4.92
CA ASN A 107 -7.82 17.06 6.29
C ASN A 107 -7.03 16.14 7.23
N PRO A 108 -6.22 16.70 8.15
CA PRO A 108 -5.62 15.93 9.23
C PRO A 108 -6.69 15.17 10.00
N ASN A 109 -6.44 13.91 10.31
CA ASN A 109 -7.31 13.06 11.09
C ASN A 109 -6.74 12.91 12.50
N ASN A 110 -7.20 13.76 13.42
CA ASN A 110 -6.79 13.69 14.84
C ASN A 110 -7.14 12.34 15.50
N GLY A 111 -8.09 11.58 14.92
CA GLY A 111 -8.49 10.25 15.37
C GLY A 111 -7.73 9.11 14.69
N SER A 112 -6.69 9.39 13.91
CA SER A 112 -5.96 8.35 13.19
C SER A 112 -5.38 7.28 14.12
N TRP A 113 -5.39 6.03 13.66
CA TRP A 113 -4.90 4.90 14.44
C TRP A 113 -3.37 4.83 14.44
N ASN A 114 -2.69 5.45 13.46
CA ASN A 114 -1.23 5.53 13.47
C ASN A 114 -0.68 6.50 14.55
N ARG A 115 -1.55 7.15 15.32
CA ARG A 115 -1.12 7.89 16.52
C ARG A 115 -0.41 6.97 17.53
N ILE A 116 -0.81 5.69 17.63
CA ILE A 116 -0.25 4.71 18.58
C ILE A 116 0.11 3.33 17.98
N PHE A 117 -0.28 3.05 16.74
CA PHE A 117 0.01 1.78 16.06
C PHE A 117 0.85 1.98 14.81
N GLY A 118 1.71 1.01 14.48
CA GLY A 118 2.17 0.87 13.09
C GLY A 118 1.01 0.29 12.28
N LEU A 119 0.41 1.08 11.40
CA LEU A 119 -0.85 0.76 10.74
C LEU A 119 -0.62 0.24 9.32
N LEU A 120 -0.99 -1.02 9.07
CA LEU A 120 -0.83 -1.72 7.79
C LEU A 120 -2.19 -1.97 7.14
N PHE A 121 -2.42 -1.44 5.96
CA PHE A 121 -3.61 -1.73 5.14
C PHE A 121 -3.24 -2.73 4.05
N LEU A 122 -4.07 -3.76 3.85
CA LEU A 122 -3.86 -4.77 2.81
C LEU A 122 -5.06 -4.85 1.86
N ASP A 123 -4.82 -4.67 0.56
CA ASP A 123 -5.85 -4.90 -0.45
C ASP A 123 -6.08 -6.40 -0.66
N ASN A 124 -7.13 -6.92 -0.04
CA ASN A 124 -7.41 -8.34 0.05
C ASN A 124 -8.81 -8.68 -0.49
N PRO A 125 -8.97 -9.80 -1.23
CA PRO A 125 -7.93 -10.70 -1.76
C PRO A 125 -7.11 -10.12 -2.93
N ILE A 126 -6.19 -10.90 -3.51
CA ILE A 126 -5.53 -10.52 -4.77
C ILE A 126 -6.56 -10.23 -5.87
N GLY A 127 -6.29 -9.23 -6.72
CA GLY A 127 -7.24 -8.69 -7.70
C GLY A 127 -8.12 -7.55 -7.16
N VAL A 128 -8.11 -7.28 -5.85
CA VAL A 128 -8.80 -6.12 -5.25
C VAL A 128 -7.91 -4.89 -5.27
N GLY A 129 -8.50 -3.72 -5.58
CA GLY A 129 -7.81 -2.44 -5.50
C GLY A 129 -6.54 -2.44 -6.36
N PHE A 130 -5.39 -2.26 -5.73
CA PHE A 130 -4.10 -2.31 -6.41
C PHE A 130 -3.45 -3.70 -6.40
N SER A 131 -4.01 -4.68 -5.70
CA SER A 131 -3.46 -6.04 -5.63
C SER A 131 -3.56 -6.78 -6.96
N ILE A 132 -2.52 -7.55 -7.28
CA ILE A 132 -2.35 -8.22 -8.57
C ILE A 132 -2.69 -9.70 -8.43
N ALA A 133 -3.54 -10.20 -9.32
CA ALA A 133 -3.69 -11.63 -9.57
C ALA A 133 -3.12 -11.93 -10.97
N ALA A 134 -2.16 -12.85 -11.07
CA ALA A 134 -1.54 -13.21 -12.35
C ALA A 134 -2.55 -13.85 -13.31
N THR A 135 -3.49 -14.64 -12.79
CA THR A 135 -4.65 -15.14 -13.53
C THR A 135 -5.92 -15.05 -12.66
N PRO A 136 -7.13 -15.02 -13.28
CA PRO A 136 -8.39 -15.02 -12.54
C PRO A 136 -8.59 -16.25 -11.64
N GLU A 137 -7.99 -17.39 -11.98
CA GLU A 137 -8.12 -18.65 -11.24
C GLU A 137 -7.38 -18.61 -9.90
N GLU A 138 -6.34 -17.78 -9.78
CA GLU A 138 -5.59 -17.59 -8.55
C GLU A 138 -6.36 -16.78 -7.50
N ILE A 139 -7.38 -16.01 -7.90
CA ILE A 139 -8.20 -15.24 -6.97
C ILE A 139 -8.93 -16.21 -6.03
N PRO A 140 -8.68 -16.15 -4.70
CA PRO A 140 -9.30 -17.06 -3.75
C PRO A 140 -10.83 -17.02 -3.78
N ARG A 141 -11.45 -18.19 -3.92
CA ARG A 141 -12.91 -18.36 -3.89
C ARG A 141 -13.47 -18.79 -2.54
N ASN A 142 -12.63 -18.89 -1.52
CA ASN A 142 -13.02 -19.29 -0.16
C ASN A 142 -12.07 -18.71 0.91
N GLN A 143 -12.51 -18.74 2.16
CA GLN A 143 -11.77 -18.17 3.31
C GLN A 143 -10.43 -18.86 3.58
N LYS A 144 -10.29 -20.14 3.25
CA LYS A 144 -9.02 -20.86 3.39
C LYS A 144 -7.96 -20.32 2.43
N GLY A 145 -8.33 -20.04 1.19
CA GLY A 145 -7.45 -19.41 0.20
C GLY A 145 -7.09 -17.98 0.58
N VAL A 146 -8.08 -17.19 1.02
CA VAL A 146 -7.88 -15.82 1.52
C VAL A 146 -6.90 -15.81 2.69
N ALA A 147 -7.14 -16.63 3.71
CA ALA A 147 -6.27 -16.72 4.88
C ALA A 147 -4.84 -17.17 4.52
N LYS A 148 -4.69 -18.08 3.54
CA LYS A 148 -3.35 -18.49 3.05
C LYS A 148 -2.60 -17.30 2.43
N HIS A 149 -3.25 -16.52 1.56
CA HIS A 149 -2.61 -15.36 0.92
C HIS A 149 -2.29 -14.26 1.94
N LEU A 150 -3.23 -13.94 2.84
CA LEU A 150 -3.01 -12.99 3.93
C LEU A 150 -1.83 -13.42 4.82
N TYR A 151 -1.76 -14.69 5.22
CA TYR A 151 -0.66 -15.22 6.03
C TYR A 151 0.69 -15.01 5.37
N ILE A 152 0.81 -15.33 4.07
CA ILE A 152 2.06 -15.14 3.31
C ILE A 152 2.40 -13.66 3.22
N ALA A 153 1.43 -12.79 2.90
CA ALA A 153 1.67 -11.36 2.79
C ALA A 153 2.13 -10.74 4.11
N ILE A 154 1.45 -11.04 5.22
CA ILE A 154 1.79 -10.53 6.55
C ILE A 154 3.20 -10.98 6.95
N LYS A 155 3.52 -12.27 6.74
CA LYS A 155 4.87 -12.79 7.02
C LYS A 155 5.93 -12.04 6.21
N LYS A 156 5.72 -11.90 4.89
CA LYS A 156 6.64 -11.18 4.02
C LYS A 156 6.79 -9.72 4.42
N PHE A 157 5.72 -9.06 4.86
CA PHE A 157 5.76 -7.68 5.33
C PHE A 157 6.67 -7.54 6.55
N ILE A 158 6.55 -8.45 7.52
CA ILE A 158 7.36 -8.46 8.73
C ILE A 158 8.82 -8.73 8.40
N GLU A 159 9.08 -9.63 7.45
CA GLU A 159 10.43 -9.91 6.94
C GLU A 159 11.07 -8.70 6.22
N LEU A 160 10.32 -7.64 5.87
CA LEU A 160 10.89 -6.43 5.28
C LEU A 160 11.69 -5.57 6.27
N ASN A 161 11.49 -5.76 7.58
CA ASN A 161 12.21 -5.01 8.61
C ASN A 161 12.37 -5.85 9.87
N GLU A 162 13.61 -6.10 10.26
CA GLU A 162 13.95 -6.92 11.42
C GLU A 162 13.30 -6.41 12.71
N SER A 163 13.08 -5.08 12.84
CA SER A 163 12.42 -4.49 14.00
C SER A 163 10.93 -4.85 14.13
N PHE A 164 10.31 -5.43 13.09
CA PHE A 164 8.91 -5.84 13.12
C PHE A 164 8.70 -7.20 13.77
N LYS A 165 9.73 -8.04 13.87
CA LYS A 165 9.61 -9.45 14.31
C LYS A 165 9.10 -9.58 15.74
N ASP A 166 9.51 -8.66 16.62
CA ASP A 166 9.17 -8.70 18.05
C ASP A 166 7.95 -7.84 18.40
N ARG A 167 7.40 -7.10 17.43
CA ARG A 167 6.25 -6.22 17.66
C ARG A 167 4.98 -7.04 17.84
N PRO A 168 4.13 -6.74 18.84
CA PRO A 168 2.81 -7.36 18.96
C PRO A 168 1.96 -7.09 17.71
N ILE A 169 1.18 -8.08 17.26
CA ILE A 169 0.40 -7.98 16.03
C ILE A 169 -1.09 -8.11 16.34
N TYR A 170 -1.85 -7.12 15.91
CA TYR A 170 -3.30 -7.11 15.97
C TYR A 170 -3.87 -7.11 14.55
N ILE A 171 -4.90 -7.92 14.32
CA ILE A 171 -5.61 -7.96 13.04
C ILE A 171 -7.03 -7.49 13.31
N ALA A 172 -7.44 -6.42 12.63
CA ALA A 172 -8.75 -5.81 12.71
C ALA A 172 -9.35 -5.66 11.31
N GLY A 173 -10.65 -5.47 11.24
CA GLY A 173 -11.33 -5.21 9.99
C GLY A 173 -12.81 -4.96 10.16
N GLU A 174 -13.44 -4.51 9.09
CA GLU A 174 -14.85 -4.13 9.05
C GLU A 174 -15.67 -5.01 8.08
N SER A 175 -16.97 -5.14 8.36
CA SER A 175 -17.95 -5.76 7.46
C SER A 175 -17.60 -7.22 7.15
N TYR A 176 -17.45 -7.60 5.89
CA TYR A 176 -17.07 -8.97 5.51
C TYR A 176 -15.69 -9.38 6.05
N ALA A 177 -14.86 -8.44 6.51
CA ALA A 177 -13.64 -8.77 7.23
C ALA A 177 -13.92 -9.46 8.58
N GLY A 178 -15.14 -9.41 9.10
CA GLY A 178 -15.60 -10.31 10.17
C GLY A 178 -15.48 -11.80 9.82
N LYS A 179 -15.30 -12.16 8.54
CA LYS A 179 -14.87 -13.51 8.10
C LYS A 179 -13.38 -13.61 7.86
N TYR A 180 -12.76 -12.58 7.27
CA TYR A 180 -11.32 -12.57 7.00
C TYR A 180 -10.48 -12.67 8.27
N VAL A 181 -10.78 -11.84 9.28
CA VAL A 181 -10.04 -11.74 10.55
C VAL A 181 -10.00 -13.08 11.29
N PRO A 182 -11.13 -13.78 11.57
CA PRO A 182 -11.05 -15.10 12.20
C PRO A 182 -10.44 -16.17 11.30
N ALA A 183 -10.59 -16.08 9.96
CA ALA A 183 -9.97 -17.04 9.05
C ALA A 183 -8.44 -16.95 9.07
N ILE A 184 -7.87 -15.74 9.06
CA ILE A 184 -6.42 -15.57 9.24
C ILE A 184 -5.98 -15.93 10.66
N GLY A 185 -6.74 -15.55 11.69
CA GLY A 185 -6.44 -15.95 13.08
C GLY A 185 -6.33 -17.46 13.23
N TYR A 186 -7.27 -18.22 12.66
CA TYR A 186 -7.21 -19.68 12.63
C TYR A 186 -5.99 -20.21 11.85
N GLN A 187 -5.66 -19.61 10.71
CA GLN A 187 -4.49 -19.98 9.91
C GLN A 187 -3.17 -19.76 10.66
N VAL A 188 -3.05 -18.64 11.40
CA VAL A 188 -1.90 -18.32 12.26
C VAL A 188 -1.73 -19.39 13.34
N LEU A 189 -2.81 -19.70 14.07
CA LEU A 189 -2.79 -20.75 15.11
C LEU A 189 -2.38 -22.12 14.56
N LYS A 190 -2.83 -22.50 13.35
CA LYS A 190 -2.42 -23.76 12.73
C LYS A 190 -0.95 -23.81 12.33
N LYS A 191 -0.32 -22.66 12.12
CA LYS A 191 1.07 -22.57 11.67
C LYS A 191 2.05 -22.40 12.82
N ASN A 192 1.56 -22.27 14.07
CA ASN A 192 2.37 -21.97 15.25
C ASN A 192 3.35 -20.82 14.99
N TRP A 193 2.83 -19.78 14.33
CA TRP A 193 3.57 -18.55 14.13
C TRP A 193 3.69 -17.80 15.45
#